data_AF-A0A1Z8NR84-F1
#
_entry.id   AF-A0A1Z8NR84-F1
#
_cell.length_a   1.000
_cell.length_b   1.000
_cell.length_c   1.000
_cell.angle_alpha   90.00
_cell.angle_beta   90.00
_cell.angle_gamma   90.00
#
_symmetry.space_group_name_H-M   'P 1'
#
loop_
_entity.id
_entity.type
_entity.pdbx_description
1 polymer ?
#
loop_
_entity_poly.entity_id
_entity_poly.type
_entity_poly.pdbx_seq_one_letter_code
_entity_poly.pdbx_strand_id
1 'polypeptide(L)'
;MKLFPLIGSLLISAAPVQAFETFEELDKTCQATDEINNLCQQASIYGAAGMAAYLLCDLEEKGILATEKLLLSWDNLKEFWTFNSRNPMWNVGAEKLLENFPECSLKP
;
A
#
# COMPACT_ATOMS: atom_id res chain seq x y z
N MET A 1 17.37 38.01 28.36
CA MET A 1 17.02 36.64 27.95
C MET A 1 15.51 36.50 28.04
N LYS A 2 14.82 36.38 26.90
CA LYS A 2 13.38 36.09 26.83
C LYS A 2 13.25 34.62 26.43
N LEU A 3 12.78 33.81 27.38
CA LEU A 3 12.44 32.40 27.20
C LEU A 3 10.92 32.32 26.97
N PHE A 4 10.50 31.32 26.17
CA PHE A 4 9.14 30.84 25.84
C PHE A 4 8.65 31.12 24.41
N PRO A 5 8.02 30.13 23.71
CA PRO A 5 7.92 28.70 24.02
C PRO A 5 8.28 27.79 22.83
N LEU A 6 9.28 26.92 23.02
CA LEU A 6 9.54 25.70 22.24
C LEU A 6 8.49 24.59 22.51
N ILE A 7 7.26 24.97 22.83
CA ILE A 7 6.18 24.02 23.21
C ILE A 7 5.40 23.57 21.97
N GLY A 8 5.44 24.34 20.88
CA GLY A 8 4.79 23.95 19.62
C GLY A 8 5.44 22.75 18.91
N SER A 9 6.73 22.49 19.16
CA SER A 9 7.49 21.43 18.50
C SER A 9 7.52 20.10 19.26
N LEU A 10 7.03 20.05 20.51
CA LEU A 10 7.05 18.82 21.31
C LEU A 10 5.84 17.89 21.06
N LEU A 11 4.75 18.39 20.49
CA LEU A 11 3.52 17.61 20.31
C LEU A 11 3.53 16.72 19.05
N ILE A 12 4.53 16.86 18.16
CA ILE A 12 4.64 16.05 16.94
C ILE A 12 5.44 14.75 17.21
N SER A 13 6.11 14.63 18.36
CA SER A 13 7.01 13.51 18.68
C SER A 13 6.37 12.37 19.48
N ALA A 14 5.07 12.44 19.78
CA ALA A 14 4.39 11.46 20.63
C ALA A 14 3.29 10.69 19.89
N ALA A 15 3.42 10.48 18.58
CA ALA A 15 2.72 9.35 17.97
C ALA A 15 3.32 8.10 18.61
N PRO A 16 2.58 7.35 19.44
CA PRO A 16 3.13 6.14 20.00
C PRO A 16 3.40 5.20 18.81
N VAL A 17 4.61 4.64 18.75
CA VAL A 17 4.93 3.49 17.88
C VAL A 17 4.13 2.32 18.45
N GLN A 18 2.81 2.33 18.25
CA GLN A 18 1.93 1.24 18.61
C GLN A 18 2.18 0.14 17.58
N ALA A 19 3.07 -0.78 17.92
CA ALA A 19 3.06 -2.09 17.29
C ALA A 19 1.72 -2.73 17.67
N PHE A 20 0.77 -2.75 16.75
CA PHE A 20 -0.49 -3.45 16.93
C PHE A 20 -0.19 -4.94 17.04
N GLU A 21 -0.52 -5.57 18.17
CA GLU A 21 -0.22 -6.99 18.39
C GLU A 21 -1.37 -7.88 17.88
N THR A 22 -2.55 -7.29 17.66
CA THR A 22 -3.74 -8.00 17.17
C THR A 22 -4.44 -7.28 16.03
N PHE A 23 -5.19 -8.05 15.24
CA PHE A 23 -6.05 -7.48 14.20
C PHE A 23 -7.16 -6.57 14.78
N GLU A 24 -7.68 -6.91 15.96
CA GLU A 24 -8.73 -6.11 16.62
C GLU A 24 -8.21 -4.71 17.03
N GLU A 25 -6.97 -4.64 17.54
CA GLU A 25 -6.33 -3.36 17.87
C GLU A 25 -6.07 -2.51 16.62
N LEU A 26 -5.64 -3.14 15.52
CA LEU A 26 -5.46 -2.48 14.24
C LEU A 26 -6.78 -1.92 13.72
N ASP A 27 -7.85 -2.73 13.69
CA ASP A 27 -9.16 -2.33 13.16
C ASP A 27 -9.76 -1.17 13.96
N LYS A 28 -9.76 -1.27 15.29
CA LYS A 28 -10.24 -0.18 16.16
C LYS A 28 -9.44 1.11 15.95
N THR A 29 -8.14 1.00 15.75
CA THR A 29 -7.29 2.18 15.51
C THR A 29 -7.58 2.78 14.14
N CYS A 30 -7.71 1.95 13.10
CA CYS A 30 -8.10 2.40 11.78
C CYS A 30 -9.47 3.09 11.76
N GLN A 31 -10.37 2.76 12.70
CA GLN A 31 -11.68 3.40 12.82
C GLN A 31 -11.70 4.62 13.78
N ALA A 32 -10.57 5.00 14.38
CA ALA A 32 -10.54 6.02 15.43
C ALA A 32 -10.85 7.44 14.92
N THR A 33 -10.39 7.80 13.73
CA THR A 33 -10.68 9.08 13.07
C THR A 33 -10.77 8.90 11.56
N ASP A 34 -11.43 9.84 10.87
CA ASP A 34 -11.50 9.83 9.40
C ASP A 34 -10.09 9.91 8.75
N GLU A 35 -9.17 10.64 9.37
CA GLU A 35 -7.78 10.76 8.90
C GLU A 35 -7.03 9.43 9.02
N ILE A 36 -7.14 8.75 10.17
CA ILE A 36 -6.49 7.45 10.38
C ILE A 36 -7.15 6.37 9.51
N ASN A 37 -8.47 6.40 9.34
CA ASN A 37 -9.19 5.51 8.44
C ASN A 37 -8.69 5.65 7.00
N ASN A 38 -8.61 6.89 6.51
CA ASN A 38 -8.08 7.15 5.18
C ASN A 38 -6.64 6.65 5.07
N LEU A 39 -5.77 6.91 6.05
CA LEU A 39 -4.39 6.40 6.06
C LEU A 39 -4.35 4.87 5.97
N CYS A 40 -5.13 4.17 6.79
CA CYS A 40 -5.22 2.71 6.76
C CYS A 40 -5.71 2.18 5.41
N GLN A 41 -6.72 2.81 4.81
CA GLN A 41 -7.22 2.45 3.48
C GLN A 41 -6.14 2.64 2.40
N GLN A 42 -5.42 3.77 2.43
CA GLN A 42 -4.32 4.03 1.50
C GLN A 42 -3.18 3.03 1.66
N ALA A 43 -2.79 2.70 2.90
CA ALA A 43 -1.75 1.69 3.17
C ALA A 43 -2.18 0.29 2.74
N SER A 44 -3.45 -0.07 2.94
CA SER A 44 -4.02 -1.34 2.48
C SER A 44 -3.99 -1.45 0.96
N ILE A 45 -4.37 -0.39 0.24
CA ILE A 45 -4.34 -0.35 -1.24
C ILE A 45 -2.90 -0.45 -1.76
N TYR A 46 -1.98 0.29 -1.14
CA TYR A 46 -0.55 0.20 -1.46
C TYR A 46 -0.02 -1.23 -1.29
N GLY A 47 -0.28 -1.87 -0.15
CA GLY A 47 0.16 -3.23 0.14
C GLY A 47 -0.48 -4.27 -0.78
N ALA A 48 -1.78 -4.15 -1.05
CA ALA A 48 -2.52 -5.04 -1.95
C ALA A 48 -1.97 -4.98 -3.38
N ALA A 49 -1.69 -3.78 -3.89
CA ALA A 49 -1.13 -3.61 -5.23
C ALA A 49 0.26 -4.25 -5.36
N GLY A 50 1.12 -4.05 -4.36
CA GLY A 50 2.42 -4.70 -4.30
C GLY A 50 2.31 -6.22 -4.28
N MET A 51 1.48 -6.79 -3.39
CA MET A 51 1.29 -8.24 -3.30
C MET A 51 0.70 -8.84 -4.59
N ALA A 52 -0.20 -8.14 -5.26
CA ALA A 52 -0.74 -8.56 -6.54
C ALA A 52 0.35 -8.60 -7.63
N ALA A 53 1.17 -7.54 -7.73
CA ALA A 53 2.28 -7.49 -8.67
C ALA A 53 3.28 -8.62 -8.39
N TYR A 54 3.66 -8.82 -7.12
CA TYR A 54 4.52 -9.92 -6.68
C TYR A 54 4.01 -11.27 -7.17
N LEU A 55 2.76 -11.60 -6.85
CA LEU A 55 2.19 -12.91 -7.13
C LEU A 55 2.14 -13.18 -8.63
N LEU A 56 1.75 -12.20 -9.43
CA LEU A 56 1.70 -12.35 -10.89
C LEU A 56 3.10 -12.59 -11.47
N CYS A 57 4.09 -11.81 -11.04
CA CYS A 57 5.47 -11.96 -11.49
C CYS A 57 6.08 -13.31 -11.07
N ASP A 58 5.87 -13.75 -9.82
CA ASP A 58 6.36 -15.06 -9.34
C ASP A 58 5.73 -16.22 -10.13
N LEU A 59 4.45 -16.12 -10.49
CA LEU A 59 3.77 -17.13 -11.32
C LEU A 59 4.26 -17.13 -12.78
N GLU A 60 4.61 -15.97 -13.33
CA GLU A 60 5.22 -15.87 -14.66
C GLU A 60 6.63 -16.46 -14.67
N GLU A 61 7.47 -16.10 -13.70
CA GLU A 61 8.84 -16.61 -13.57
C GLU A 61 8.86 -18.15 -13.47
N LYS A 62 7.89 -18.72 -12.75
CA LYS A 62 7.72 -20.18 -12.64
C LYS A 62 7.13 -20.84 -13.89
N GLY A 63 6.78 -20.08 -14.92
CA GLY A 63 6.12 -20.56 -16.13
C GLY A 63 4.70 -21.09 -15.91
N ILE A 64 4.10 -20.80 -14.76
CA ILE A 64 2.72 -21.20 -14.42
C ILE A 64 1.73 -20.29 -15.14
N LEU A 65 2.06 -19.00 -15.23
CA LEU A 65 1.23 -17.99 -15.86
C LEU A 65 1.91 -17.46 -17.12
N ALA A 66 1.27 -17.62 -18.28
CA ALA A 66 1.73 -17.00 -19.51
C ALA A 66 1.58 -15.48 -19.45
N THR A 67 2.50 -14.74 -20.08
CA THR A 67 2.52 -13.28 -20.12
C THR A 67 1.17 -12.65 -20.51
N GLU A 68 0.50 -13.20 -21.53
CA GLU A 68 -0.81 -12.72 -21.98
C GLU A 68 -1.88 -12.81 -20.88
N LYS A 69 -1.83 -13.89 -20.08
CA LYS A 69 -2.76 -14.10 -18.95
C LYS A 69 -2.41 -13.19 -17.79
N LEU A 70 -1.12 -12.98 -17.54
CA LEU A 70 -0.64 -12.02 -16.55
C LEU A 70 -1.12 -10.60 -16.84
N LEU A 71 -0.97 -10.13 -18.09
CA LEU A 71 -1.41 -8.78 -18.49
C LEU A 71 -2.92 -8.62 -18.34
N LEU A 72 -3.70 -9.61 -18.77
CA LEU A 72 -5.15 -9.61 -18.60
C LEU A 72 -5.56 -9.62 -17.12
N SER A 73 -4.91 -10.44 -16.30
CA SER A 73 -5.17 -10.47 -14.85
C SER A 73 -4.83 -9.15 -14.18
N TRP A 74 -3.75 -8.49 -14.60
CA TRP A 74 -3.36 -7.19 -14.08
C TRP A 74 -4.36 -6.09 -14.44
N ASP A 75 -4.84 -6.07 -15.68
CA ASP A 75 -5.86 -5.11 -16.13
C ASP A 75 -7.19 -5.33 -15.39
N ASN A 76 -7.60 -6.58 -15.16
CA ASN A 76 -8.78 -6.90 -14.37
C ASN A 76 -8.64 -6.45 -12.90
N LEU A 77 -7.45 -6.64 -12.31
CA LEU A 77 -7.18 -6.18 -10.95
C LEU A 77 -7.20 -4.66 -10.88
N LYS A 78 -6.58 -3.97 -11.85
CA LYS A 78 -6.69 -2.53 -11.97
C LYS A 78 -8.14 -2.12 -12.04
N GLU A 79 -8.96 -2.71 -12.92
CA GLU A 79 -10.39 -2.36 -12.99
C GLU A 79 -11.10 -2.57 -11.65
N PHE A 80 -10.91 -3.72 -11.00
CA PHE A 80 -11.54 -4.04 -9.71
C PHE A 80 -11.18 -3.04 -8.60
N TRP A 81 -9.89 -2.71 -8.47
CA TRP A 81 -9.38 -1.79 -7.45
C TRP A 81 -9.54 -0.31 -7.84
N THR A 82 -9.76 -0.01 -9.12
CA THR A 82 -9.94 1.36 -9.64
C THR A 82 -11.39 1.73 -9.96
N PHE A 83 -12.35 0.80 -9.91
CA PHE A 83 -13.76 1.04 -10.26
C PHE A 83 -14.42 2.17 -9.44
N ASN A 84 -13.83 2.58 -8.30
CA ASN A 84 -14.25 3.76 -7.54
C ASN A 84 -13.14 4.77 -7.22
N SER A 85 -11.89 4.55 -7.63
CA SER A 85 -10.84 5.55 -7.45
C SER A 85 -9.65 5.23 -8.33
N ARG A 86 -9.18 6.20 -9.13
CA ARG A 86 -7.78 6.22 -9.61
C ARG A 86 -6.86 6.40 -8.41
N ASN A 87 -6.87 5.46 -7.47
CA ASN A 87 -6.15 5.61 -6.22
C ASN A 87 -4.66 5.57 -6.56
N PRO A 88 -3.92 6.69 -6.37
CA PRO A 88 -2.51 6.75 -6.70
C PRO A 88 -1.69 5.70 -5.94
N MET A 89 -2.17 5.24 -4.77
CA MET A 89 -1.49 4.22 -3.98
C MET A 89 -1.44 2.86 -4.66
N TRP A 90 -2.40 2.53 -5.54
CA TRP A 90 -2.34 1.28 -6.29
C TRP A 90 -1.12 1.27 -7.22
N ASN A 91 -0.97 2.31 -8.03
CA ASN A 91 0.18 2.42 -8.94
C ASN A 91 1.50 2.50 -8.17
N VAL A 92 1.57 3.33 -7.13
CA VAL A 92 2.79 3.49 -6.32
C VAL A 92 3.18 2.17 -5.62
N GLY A 93 2.20 1.41 -5.10
CA GLY A 93 2.44 0.10 -4.49
C GLY A 93 2.94 -0.94 -5.50
N ALA A 94 2.34 -0.96 -6.69
CA ALA A 94 2.76 -1.84 -7.78
C ALA A 94 4.17 -1.49 -8.28
N GLU A 95 4.40 -0.24 -8.66
CA GLU A 95 5.68 0.27 -9.18
C GLU A 95 6.81 -0.05 -8.20
N LYS A 96 6.61 0.24 -6.91
CA LYS A 96 7.65 0.04 -5.90
C LYS A 96 8.05 -1.43 -5.76
N LEU A 97 7.10 -2.34 -5.96
CA LEU A 97 7.37 -3.76 -5.85
C LEU A 97 7.97 -4.33 -7.14
N LEU A 98 7.50 -3.87 -8.30
CA LEU A 98 8.03 -4.23 -9.62
C LEU A 98 9.51 -3.84 -9.81
N GLU A 99 10.01 -2.83 -9.08
CA GLU A 99 11.47 -2.53 -9.01
C GLU A 99 12.31 -3.76 -8.63
N ASN A 100 11.74 -4.72 -7.87
CA ASN A 100 12.44 -5.95 -7.46
C ASN A 100 12.28 -7.11 -8.47
N PHE A 101 11.50 -6.94 -9.53
CA PHE A 101 11.21 -7.98 -10.55
C PHE A 101 11.47 -7.46 -11.96
N PRO A 102 12.72 -7.11 -12.32
CA PRO A 102 13.04 -6.47 -13.60
C PRO A 102 12.70 -7.34 -14.83
N GLU A 103 12.76 -8.66 -14.66
CA GLU A 103 12.47 -9.66 -15.70
C GLU A 103 10.97 -9.90 -15.88
N CYS A 104 10.12 -9.42 -14.96
CA CYS A 104 8.68 -9.57 -15.07
C CYS A 104 8.15 -8.77 -16.27
N SER A 105 7.17 -9.32 -16.96
CA SER A 105 6.50 -8.66 -18.07
C SER A 105 5.62 -7.50 -17.61
N LEU A 106 5.16 -7.50 -16.35
CA LEU A 106 4.57 -6.32 -15.75
C LEU A 106 5.65 -5.24 -15.62
N LYS A 107 5.41 -4.11 -16.27
CA LYS A 107 6.25 -2.93 -16.15
C LYS A 107 5.65 -1.96 -15.13
N PRO A 108 6.49 -1.21 -14.41
CA PRO A 108 6.07 -0.07 -13.61
C PRO A 108 5.15 0.85 -14.41
#